data_AF-A0A930BXI2-F1
#
_entry.id   AF-A0A930BXI2-F1
#
_cell.length_a   1.000
_cell.length_b   1.000
_cell.length_c   1.000
_cell.angle_alpha   90.00
_cell.angle_beta   90.00
_cell.angle_gamma   90.00
#
_symmetry.space_group_name_H-M   'P 1'
#
loop_
_entity.id
_entity.type
_entity.pdbx_description
1 polymer ?
#
loop_
_entity_poly.entity_id
_entity_poly.type
_entity_poly.pdbx_seq_one_letter_code
_entity_poly.pdbx_strand_id
1 'polypeptide(L)'
;MQLNVASLRQLTTLSLFRVFFIFFLWTASAVAQTAPAVALYYGHAIPLKEFRVFDIVVVEPGHGHDPQRQAPGDSQLFAYVSVAEVQPTRPYFRDIPEPWKLARNGDWNSVVIDQT
;
A
#
# COMPACT_ATOMS: atom_id res chain seq x y z
N MET A 1 -50.84 -25.06 -34.09
CA MET A 1 -49.42 -25.02 -33.68
C MET A 1 -49.38 -25.28 -32.17
N GLN A 2 -49.23 -26.54 -31.76
CA GLN A 2 -49.27 -26.97 -30.36
C GLN A 2 -47.86 -26.81 -29.76
N LEU A 3 -47.68 -25.91 -28.79
CA LEU A 3 -46.42 -25.78 -28.07
C LEU A 3 -46.25 -26.99 -27.12
N ASN A 4 -45.16 -27.73 -27.30
CA ASN A 4 -44.88 -28.93 -26.52
C ASN A 4 -44.50 -28.57 -25.07
N VAL A 5 -45.13 -29.19 -24.07
CA VAL A 5 -44.83 -28.97 -22.64
C VAL A 5 -43.34 -29.23 -22.32
N ALA A 6 -42.70 -30.14 -23.06
CA ALA A 6 -41.26 -30.39 -22.94
C ALA A 6 -40.40 -29.22 -23.44
N SER A 7 -40.81 -28.52 -24.50
CA SER A 7 -40.07 -27.36 -25.01
C SER A 7 -40.22 -26.14 -24.08
N LEU A 8 -41.39 -25.99 -23.42
CA LEU A 8 -41.62 -24.95 -22.42
C LEU A 8 -40.77 -25.17 -21.14
N ARG A 9 -40.61 -26.42 -20.71
CA ARG A 9 -39.70 -26.79 -19.61
C ARG A 9 -38.22 -26.57 -19.97
N GLN A 10 -37.81 -26.87 -21.20
CA GLN A 10 -36.44 -26.57 -21.64
C GLN A 10 -36.16 -25.06 -21.71
N LEU A 11 -37.07 -24.25 -22.24
CA LEU A 11 -36.94 -22.80 -22.33
C LEU A 11 -36.83 -22.12 -20.95
N THR A 12 -37.57 -22.62 -19.96
CA THR A 12 -37.53 -22.12 -18.58
C THR A 12 -36.24 -22.54 -17.87
N THR A 13 -35.79 -23.78 -18.01
CA THR A 13 -34.51 -24.24 -17.45
C THR A 13 -33.31 -23.50 -18.06
N LEU A 14 -33.31 -23.26 -19.39
CA LEU A 14 -32.28 -22.44 -20.04
C LEU A 14 -32.30 -20.97 -19.57
N SER A 15 -33.48 -20.40 -19.30
CA SER A 15 -33.59 -19.03 -18.74
C SER A 15 -33.05 -18.95 -17.32
N LEU A 16 -33.37 -19.92 -16.47
CA LEU A 16 -32.86 -19.99 -15.09
C LEU A 16 -31.34 -20.15 -15.07
N PHE A 17 -30.79 -21.00 -15.96
CA PHE A 17 -29.34 -21.19 -16.09
C PHE A 17 -28.63 -19.92 -16.54
N ARG A 18 -29.23 -19.16 -17.49
CA ARG A 18 -28.69 -17.87 -17.93
C ARG A 18 -28.70 -16.82 -16.84
N VAL A 19 -29.79 -16.72 -16.07
CA VAL A 19 -29.87 -15.77 -14.94
C VAL A 19 -28.85 -16.13 -13.87
N PHE A 20 -28.71 -17.42 -13.54
CA PHE A 20 -27.71 -17.88 -12.58
C PHE A 20 -26.28 -17.61 -13.07
N PHE A 21 -26.01 -17.83 -14.36
CA PHE A 21 -24.71 -17.55 -14.96
C PHE A 21 -24.39 -16.05 -15.00
N ILE A 22 -25.37 -15.18 -15.31
CA ILE A 22 -25.19 -13.72 -15.26
C ILE A 22 -24.94 -13.27 -13.82
N PHE A 23 -25.69 -13.80 -12.84
CA PHE A 23 -25.50 -13.48 -11.43
C PHE A 23 -24.12 -13.93 -10.94
N PHE A 24 -23.66 -15.12 -11.35
CA PHE A 24 -22.34 -15.64 -11.05
C PHE A 24 -21.21 -14.80 -11.67
N LEU A 25 -21.37 -14.35 -12.92
CA LEU A 25 -20.40 -13.45 -13.57
C LEU A 25 -20.35 -12.06 -12.89
N TRP A 26 -21.48 -11.58 -12.40
CA TRP A 26 -21.57 -10.30 -11.68
C TRP A 26 -20.86 -10.36 -10.31
N THR A 27 -21.02 -11.47 -9.56
CA THR A 27 -20.35 -11.64 -8.27
C THR A 27 -18.87 -12.01 -8.41
N ALA A 28 -18.48 -12.74 -9.46
CA ALA A 28 -17.08 -13.08 -9.73
C ALA A 28 -16.22 -11.83 -10.04
N SER A 29 -16.83 -10.78 -10.59
CA SER A 29 -16.14 -9.52 -10.92
C SER A 29 -15.85 -8.64 -9.69
N ALA A 30 -16.39 -8.98 -8.52
CA ALA A 30 -16.31 -8.16 -7.31
C ALA A 30 -15.10 -8.47 -6.40
N VAL A 31 -14.19 -9.36 -6.79
CA VAL A 31 -13.04 -9.79 -5.96
C VAL A 31 -11.73 -9.13 -6.41
N ALA A 32 -11.77 -7.85 -6.79
CA ALA A 32 -10.56 -7.05 -6.96
C ALA A 32 -10.23 -6.39 -5.62
N GLN A 33 -9.24 -6.93 -4.88
CA GLN A 33 -8.69 -6.23 -3.72
C GLN A 33 -7.98 -4.96 -4.21
N THR A 34 -8.51 -3.80 -3.86
CA THR A 34 -7.88 -2.51 -4.17
C THR A 34 -6.61 -2.38 -3.35
N ALA A 35 -5.50 -2.01 -4.00
CA ALA A 35 -4.27 -1.67 -3.28
C ALA A 35 -4.51 -0.43 -2.40
N PRO A 36 -3.86 -0.32 -1.23
CA PRO A 36 -4.01 0.84 -0.37
C PRO A 36 -3.50 2.11 -1.07
N ALA A 37 -4.17 3.23 -0.86
CA ALA A 37 -3.68 4.54 -1.22
C ALA A 37 -2.55 4.94 -0.25
N VAL A 38 -1.36 5.24 -0.78
CA VAL A 38 -0.16 5.53 0.02
C VAL A 38 0.34 6.94 -0.24
N ALA A 39 0.57 7.72 0.83
CA ALA A 39 1.30 8.98 0.78
C ALA A 39 2.72 8.83 1.30
N LEU A 40 3.69 9.46 0.62
CA LEU A 40 5.07 9.57 1.07
C LEU A 40 5.35 11.04 1.40
N TYR A 41 5.70 11.32 2.65
CA TYR A 41 5.93 12.68 3.12
C TYR A 41 7.17 12.77 4.02
N TYR A 42 8.29 13.21 3.42
CA TYR A 42 9.53 13.45 4.15
C TYR A 42 9.75 14.91 4.54
N GLY A 43 8.71 15.75 4.42
CA GLY A 43 8.73 17.13 4.91
C GLY A 43 8.33 17.22 6.39
N HIS A 44 8.26 18.45 6.91
CA HIS A 44 7.86 18.73 8.30
C HIS A 44 6.83 19.87 8.42
N ALA A 45 6.49 20.54 7.32
CA ALA A 45 5.67 21.76 7.31
C ALA A 45 4.16 21.49 7.23
N ILE A 46 3.73 20.34 6.70
CA ILE A 46 2.33 20.00 6.48
C ILE A 46 1.86 19.11 7.65
N PRO A 47 0.79 19.49 8.38
CA PRO A 47 0.23 18.66 9.43
C PRO A 47 -0.28 17.30 8.92
N LEU A 48 -0.03 16.21 9.65
CA LEU A 48 -0.42 14.86 9.23
C LEU A 48 -1.94 14.67 9.02
N LYS A 49 -2.77 15.53 9.64
CA LYS A 49 -4.23 15.53 9.42
C LYS A 49 -4.64 15.76 7.97
N GLU A 50 -3.80 16.40 7.15
CA GLU A 50 -4.08 16.64 5.73
C GLU A 50 -3.96 15.35 4.89
N PHE A 51 -3.35 14.30 5.44
CA PHE A 51 -3.13 13.01 4.76
C PHE A 51 -4.16 11.93 5.14
N ARG A 52 -5.25 12.30 5.84
CA ARG A 52 -6.33 11.37 6.28
C ARG A 52 -7.06 10.64 5.15
N VAL A 53 -6.87 11.06 3.90
CA VAL A 53 -7.47 10.44 2.72
C VAL A 53 -6.71 9.20 2.22
N PHE A 54 -5.51 8.95 2.75
CA PHE A 54 -4.67 7.80 2.39
C PHE A 54 -4.81 6.69 3.42
N ASP A 55 -4.79 5.43 3.00
CA ASP A 55 -4.79 4.30 3.93
C ASP A 55 -3.46 4.20 4.70
N ILE A 56 -2.37 4.64 4.07
CA ILE A 56 -1.01 4.60 4.62
C ILE A 56 -0.30 5.93 4.39
N VAL A 57 0.39 6.42 5.41
CA VAL A 57 1.28 7.58 5.33
C VAL A 57 2.69 7.18 5.78
N VAL A 58 3.68 7.31 4.90
CA VAL A 58 5.09 7.05 5.19
C VAL A 58 5.81 8.37 5.45
N VAL A 59 6.44 8.51 6.62
CA VAL A 59 7.05 9.76 7.08
C VAL A 59 8.52 9.63 7.43
N GLU A 60 9.21 10.77 7.44
CA GLU A 60 10.56 10.89 8.00
C GLU A 60 10.51 10.78 9.55
N PRO A 61 11.08 9.73 10.17
CA PRO A 61 10.98 9.53 11.62
C PRO A 61 11.64 10.62 12.46
N GLY A 62 12.63 11.35 11.90
CA GLY A 62 13.33 12.44 12.57
C GLY A 62 12.48 13.70 12.82
N HIS A 63 11.28 13.79 12.25
CA HIS A 63 10.40 14.97 12.39
C HIS A 63 9.44 14.91 13.59
N GLY A 64 9.65 13.98 14.52
CA GLY A 64 8.93 13.96 15.81
C GLY A 64 7.49 13.46 15.70
N HIS A 65 7.21 12.62 14.70
CA HIS A 65 5.91 12.02 14.54
C HIS A 65 5.68 10.88 15.56
N ASP A 66 4.66 11.01 16.41
CA ASP A 66 4.26 9.95 17.34
C ASP A 66 3.18 9.08 16.68
N PRO A 67 3.49 7.83 16.25
CA PRO A 67 2.53 6.97 15.58
C PRO A 67 1.31 6.61 16.45
N GLN A 68 1.42 6.63 17.77
CA GLN A 68 0.28 6.36 18.66
C GLN A 68 -0.66 7.56 18.78
N ARG A 69 -0.16 8.78 18.56
CA ARG A 69 -0.96 10.02 18.71
C ARG A 69 -1.35 10.65 17.38
N GLN A 70 -0.62 10.36 16.31
CA GLN A 70 -0.69 11.10 15.05
C GLN A 70 -1.11 10.25 13.86
N ALA A 71 -1.48 8.99 14.06
CA ALA A 71 -2.18 8.21 13.05
C ALA A 71 -3.39 9.02 12.53
N PRO A 72 -3.43 9.39 11.23
CA PRO A 72 -4.51 10.21 10.68
C PRO A 72 -5.83 9.44 10.59
N GLY A 73 -6.60 9.33 11.69
CA GLY A 73 -7.88 8.61 11.65
C GLY A 73 -7.69 7.12 11.33
N ASP A 74 -8.29 6.65 10.23
CA ASP A 74 -8.17 5.25 9.76
C ASP A 74 -6.84 4.97 9.04
N SER A 75 -6.00 6.00 8.82
CA SER A 75 -4.69 5.85 8.19
C SER A 75 -3.64 5.24 9.12
N GLN A 76 -2.81 4.35 8.60
CA GLN A 76 -1.63 3.82 9.28
C GLN A 76 -0.40 4.72 9.03
N LEU A 77 0.38 4.98 10.09
CA LEU A 77 1.62 5.77 9.99
C LEU A 77 2.85 4.85 10.00
N PHE A 78 3.70 4.98 8.99
CA PHE A 78 4.95 4.23 8.85
C PHE A 78 6.16 5.17 8.84
N ALA A 79 7.28 4.72 9.40
CA ALA A 79 8.56 5.43 9.30
C ALA A 79 9.36 4.94 8.10
N TYR A 80 9.90 5.86 7.30
CA TYR A 80 10.89 5.51 6.29
C TYR A 80 12.22 5.14 6.94
N VAL A 81 12.81 4.03 6.48
CA VAL A 81 14.14 3.57 6.89
C VAL A 81 14.90 3.10 5.66
N SER A 82 16.09 3.66 5.47
CA SER A 82 17.08 3.09 4.55
C SER A 82 17.91 2.06 5.31
N VAL A 83 17.96 0.83 4.79
CA VAL A 83 18.66 -0.29 5.45
C VAL A 83 20.10 -0.40 4.98
N ALA A 84 20.34 -0.23 3.67
CA ALA A 84 21.65 -0.43 3.05
C ALA A 84 22.45 0.88 2.86
N GLU A 85 21.86 2.03 3.18
CA GLU A 85 22.53 3.33 3.12
C GLU A 85 22.15 4.23 4.29
N VAL A 86 23.05 5.13 4.68
CA VAL A 86 22.82 6.11 5.73
C VAL A 86 23.24 7.51 5.29
N GLN A 87 22.44 8.53 5.62
CA GLN A 87 22.85 9.93 5.42
C GLN A 87 23.79 10.39 6.55
N PRO A 88 24.88 11.14 6.25
CA PRO A 88 25.79 11.66 7.26
C PRO A 88 25.14 12.60 8.30
N THR A 89 23.97 13.15 7.99
CA THR A 89 23.19 14.02 8.87
C THR A 89 22.43 13.25 9.96
N ARG A 90 22.36 11.91 9.88
CA ARG A 90 21.67 11.10 10.89
C ARG A 90 22.41 11.17 12.24
N PRO A 91 21.70 11.35 13.37
CA PRO A 91 22.35 11.45 14.69
C PRO A 91 23.24 10.24 15.05
N TYR A 92 22.85 9.06 14.56
CA TYR A 92 23.54 7.79 14.78
C TYR A 92 24.65 7.49 13.75
N PHE A 93 24.87 8.35 12.75
CA PHE A 93 25.86 8.10 11.69
C PHE A 93 27.29 7.92 12.24
N ARG A 94 27.64 8.70 13.28
CA ARG A 94 28.95 8.62 13.96
C ARG A 94 29.18 7.33 14.72
N ASP A 95 28.11 6.62 15.07
CA ASP A 95 28.18 5.38 15.84
C ASP A 95 28.38 4.16 14.92
N ILE A 96 28.31 4.35 13.59
CA ILE A 96 28.53 3.31 12.60
C ILE A 96 30.03 3.05 12.43
N PRO A 97 30.51 1.81 12.64
CA PRO A 97 31.92 1.46 12.46
C PRO A 97 32.43 1.78 11.06
N GLU A 98 33.63 2.36 10.97
CA GLU A 98 34.24 2.65 9.66
C GLU A 98 34.40 1.43 8.75
N PRO A 99 34.75 0.23 9.24
CA PRO A 99 34.83 -0.95 8.39
C PRO A 99 33.51 -1.33 7.70
N TRP A 100 32.36 -0.84 8.19
CA TRP A 100 31.05 -1.12 7.59
C TRP A 100 30.69 -0.13 6.47
N LYS A 101 31.43 0.98 6.32
CA LYS A 101 31.14 2.01 5.32
C LYS A 101 31.79 1.64 3.99
N LEU A 102 31.02 0.98 3.13
CA LEU A 102 31.49 0.36 1.90
C LEU A 102 31.82 1.36 0.78
N ALA A 103 30.93 2.34 0.55
CA ALA A 103 31.06 3.28 -0.56
C ALA A 103 30.28 4.57 -0.31
N ARG A 104 30.56 5.63 -1.08
CA ARG A 104 29.76 6.86 -1.10
C ARG A 104 28.79 6.85 -2.29
N ASN A 105 27.52 7.12 -2.03
CA ASN A 105 26.54 7.43 -3.06
C ASN A 105 26.35 8.96 -3.13
N GLY A 106 26.87 9.55 -4.22
CA GLY A 106 26.91 11.00 -4.39
C GLY A 106 25.54 11.63 -4.65
N ASP A 107 24.65 10.93 -5.35
CA ASP A 107 23.35 11.45 -5.76
C ASP A 107 22.40 11.61 -4.57
N TRP A 108 22.54 10.73 -3.58
CA TRP A 108 21.76 10.74 -2.34
C TRP A 108 22.51 11.34 -1.15
N ASN A 109 23.75 11.75 -1.38
CA ASN A 109 24.69 12.21 -0.35
C ASN A 109 24.72 11.28 0.87
N SER A 110 24.79 9.98 0.61
CA SER A 110 24.72 8.89 1.58
C SER A 110 25.97 8.02 1.53
N VAL A 111 26.11 7.16 2.54
CA VAL A 111 27.13 6.11 2.62
C VAL A 111 26.45 4.75 2.55
N VAL A 112 26.91 3.91 1.64
CA VAL A 112 26.50 2.51 1.50
C VAL A 112 27.11 1.69 2.64
N ILE A 113 26.30 0.87 3.29
CA ILE A 113 26.68 0.04 4.43
C ILE A 113 26.81 -1.41 3.98
N ASP A 114 27.93 -2.04 4.31
CA ASP A 114 28.14 -3.48 4.15
C ASP A 114 27.12 -4.26 5.00
N GLN A 115 26.45 -5.25 4.38
CA GLN A 115 25.37 -6.05 4.98
C GLN A 115 25.78 -7.51 5.20
N THR A 116 27.06 -7.84 5.05
CA THR A 116 27.58 -9.23 5.13
C THR A 116 28.02 -9.67 6.52
#